data_AF-A0A5Q0LWA0-F1
#
_entry.id   AF-A0A5Q0LWA0-F1
#
_cell.length_a   1.000
_cell.length_b   1.000
_cell.length_c   1.000
_cell.angle_alpha   90.00
_cell.angle_beta   90.00
_cell.angle_gamma   90.00
#
_symmetry.space_group_name_H-M   'P 1'
#
loop_
_entity.id
_entity.type
_entity.pdbx_description
1 polymer ?
#
loop_
_entity_poly.entity_id
_entity_poly.type
_entity_poly.pdbx_seq_one_letter_code
_entity_poly.pdbx_strand_id
1 'polypeptide(L)'
;MANRSYLYSLSNRPTSYADRPETISGVSEWNYDVPFMYRLLMSGDPQLCASLIADGLDDDEADEKVKLYAISSNFEPGFARVKRFIEMVRFLATQAPTPSPAAPPTAPAAAPKATSFIDQLKGWFSPSAASKAPPAAVAPAATTPATGSTQLPKWLDDTLAFLETHRDEHLLLETVELDTMSESEEAPLRACVEQELARCQQAGAALDALSQDIAAAAQLLREAGATKQAAPLDAFFGLRFDDDCDSTRSRATEYPLGLQWHDVLYFGLFNRAEFEAAQRGDAAAA
;
A
#
# COMPACT_ATOMS: atom_id res chain seq x y z
N MET A 1 6.08 17.60 -7.88
CA MET A 1 5.72 16.18 -7.74
C MET A 1 4.88 15.98 -6.49
N ALA A 2 3.78 15.24 -6.60
CA ALA A 2 3.01 14.83 -5.43
C ALA A 2 3.73 13.64 -4.79
N ASN A 3 3.86 13.54 -3.47
CA ASN A 3 4.61 12.41 -2.90
C ASN A 3 3.74 11.13 -2.95
N ARG A 4 3.72 10.42 -4.10
CA ARG A 4 2.75 9.35 -4.39
C ARG A 4 3.36 8.14 -5.10
N SER A 5 2.78 6.98 -4.84
CA SER A 5 2.87 5.81 -5.72
C SER A 5 1.62 5.70 -6.59
N TYR A 6 1.77 5.13 -7.77
CA TYR A 6 0.67 4.94 -8.70
C TYR A 6 0.62 3.52 -9.25
N LEU A 7 -0.60 3.03 -9.46
CA LEU A 7 -0.86 1.72 -10.02
C LEU A 7 -1.74 1.87 -11.26
N TYR A 8 -1.32 1.21 -12.34
CA TYR A 8 -2.01 1.17 -13.63
C TYR A 8 -2.15 -0.26 -14.12
N SER A 9 -3.16 -0.52 -14.95
CA SER A 9 -3.22 -1.69 -15.82
C SER A 9 -2.98 -1.28 -17.26
N LEU A 10 -2.32 -2.12 -18.06
CA LEU A 10 -1.94 -1.80 -19.43
C LEU A 10 -1.74 -3.03 -20.32
N SER A 11 -1.80 -2.83 -21.63
CA SER A 11 -1.70 -3.89 -22.64
C SER A 11 -0.29 -4.41 -22.92
N ASN A 12 0.76 -3.76 -22.43
CA ASN A 12 2.15 -4.18 -22.69
C ASN A 12 3.07 -3.88 -21.50
N ARG A 13 4.25 -4.50 -21.46
CA ARG A 13 5.33 -4.09 -20.55
C ARG A 13 6.14 -2.95 -21.18
N PRO A 14 6.34 -1.81 -20.51
CA PRO A 14 7.15 -0.72 -21.04
C PRO A 14 8.63 -1.07 -21.11
N THR A 15 9.26 -0.77 -22.24
CA THR A 15 10.69 -0.90 -22.50
C THR A 15 11.38 0.45 -22.63
N SER A 16 10.62 1.51 -22.92
CA SER A 16 11.07 2.90 -22.95
C SER A 16 9.94 3.85 -22.51
N TYR A 17 10.29 5.08 -22.12
CA TYR A 17 9.31 6.13 -21.86
C TYR A 17 8.43 6.45 -23.09
N ALA A 18 8.97 6.25 -24.30
CA ALA A 18 8.25 6.52 -25.54
C ALA A 18 7.22 5.43 -25.88
N ASP A 19 7.19 4.32 -25.14
CA ASP A 19 6.22 3.25 -25.36
C ASP A 19 4.80 3.76 -25.12
N ARG A 20 3.87 3.34 -25.99
CA ARG A 20 2.46 3.72 -25.92
C ARG A 20 1.64 2.45 -25.83
N PRO A 21 1.13 2.08 -24.63
CA PRO A 21 0.21 0.97 -24.53
C PRO A 21 -1.04 1.22 -25.38
N GLU A 22 -1.60 0.17 -25.95
CA GLU A 22 -2.87 0.23 -26.68
C GLU A 22 -4.03 0.57 -25.73
N THR A 23 -3.97 0.01 -24.51
CA THR A 23 -4.90 0.31 -23.42
C THR A 23 -4.14 0.58 -22.13
N ILE A 24 -4.64 1.55 -21.37
CA ILE A 24 -4.14 1.88 -20.03
C ILE A 24 -5.30 2.30 -19.15
N SER A 25 -5.34 1.87 -17.90
CA SER A 25 -6.32 2.35 -16.92
C SER A 25 -5.64 2.77 -15.64
N GLY A 26 -6.11 3.87 -15.05
CA GLY A 26 -5.82 4.17 -13.65
C GLY A 26 -6.38 3.05 -12.79
N VAL A 27 -5.61 2.58 -11.81
CA VAL A 27 -6.11 1.60 -10.85
C VAL A 27 -6.16 2.22 -9.46
N SER A 28 -5.07 2.86 -9.05
CA SER A 28 -5.04 3.60 -7.79
C SER A 28 -3.81 4.50 -7.63
N GLU A 29 -3.84 5.39 -6.64
CA GLU A 29 -2.71 6.19 -6.18
C GLU A 29 -2.66 6.13 -4.65
N TRP A 30 -1.46 6.24 -4.09
CA TRP A 30 -1.29 6.30 -2.63
C TRP A 30 -0.27 7.34 -2.23
N ASN A 31 -0.58 8.15 -1.23
CA ASN A 31 0.35 9.18 -0.77
C ASN A 31 1.40 8.58 0.18
N TYR A 32 2.66 8.91 -0.03
CA TYR A 32 3.82 8.63 0.84
C TYR A 32 4.15 7.15 1.09
N ASP A 33 3.49 6.20 0.43
CA ASP A 33 3.72 4.78 0.65
C ASP A 33 3.29 3.95 -0.58
N VAL A 34 3.70 2.68 -0.61
CA VAL A 34 3.19 1.62 -1.50
C VAL A 34 2.42 0.62 -0.62
N PRO A 35 1.09 0.59 -0.67
CA PRO A 35 0.29 -0.26 0.21
C PRO A 35 0.43 -1.75 -0.13
N PHE A 36 0.05 -2.62 0.81
CA PHE A 36 0.24 -4.07 0.68
C PHE A 36 -0.48 -4.68 -0.54
N MET A 37 -1.69 -4.24 -0.87
CA MET A 37 -2.43 -4.75 -2.02
C MET A 37 -1.72 -4.47 -3.34
N TYR A 38 -0.97 -3.36 -3.47
CA TYR A 38 -0.20 -3.10 -4.68
C TYR A 38 0.92 -4.11 -4.80
N ARG A 39 1.69 -4.33 -3.72
CA ARG A 39 2.77 -5.33 -3.68
C ARG A 39 2.26 -6.72 -4.00
N LEU A 40 1.12 -7.11 -3.43
CA LEU A 40 0.52 -8.42 -3.67
C LEU A 40 0.05 -8.57 -5.11
N LEU A 41 -0.61 -7.55 -5.67
CA LEU A 41 -1.04 -7.55 -7.06
C LEU A 41 0.17 -7.55 -8.03
N MET A 42 1.23 -6.82 -7.72
CA MET A 42 2.47 -6.81 -8.51
C MET A 42 3.29 -8.10 -8.38
N SER A 43 2.98 -8.99 -7.43
CA SER A 43 3.80 -10.19 -7.20
C SER A 43 3.70 -11.27 -8.31
N GLY A 44 2.83 -11.08 -9.30
CA GLY A 44 2.51 -12.09 -10.32
C GLY A 44 3.66 -12.51 -11.24
N ASP A 45 4.57 -11.61 -11.56
CA ASP A 45 5.88 -11.80 -12.19
C ASP A 45 6.56 -10.41 -12.25
N PRO A 46 6.96 -9.85 -11.10
CA PRO A 46 7.43 -8.46 -11.04
C PRO A 46 8.79 -8.32 -11.71
N GLN A 47 8.91 -7.36 -12.62
CA GLN A 47 10.14 -7.06 -13.35
C GLN A 47 10.36 -5.55 -13.43
N LEU A 48 11.63 -5.15 -13.42
CA LEU A 48 12.03 -3.77 -13.68
C LEU A 48 11.67 -3.40 -15.12
N CYS A 49 11.11 -2.21 -15.32
CA CYS A 49 10.72 -1.68 -16.62
C CYS A 49 10.98 -0.17 -16.69
N ALA A 50 10.75 0.43 -17.85
CA ALA A 50 10.84 1.88 -17.99
C ALA A 50 9.63 2.56 -17.33
N SER A 51 9.86 3.71 -16.68
CA SER A 51 8.77 4.57 -16.23
C SER A 51 8.02 5.17 -17.43
N LEU A 52 6.69 5.25 -17.34
CA LEU A 52 5.84 5.95 -18.31
C LEU A 52 5.45 7.36 -17.85
N ILE A 53 5.75 7.73 -16.60
CA ILE A 53 5.30 9.00 -16.03
C ILE A 53 6.36 10.10 -16.12
N ALA A 54 7.63 9.75 -16.29
CA ALA A 54 8.72 10.72 -16.40
C ALA A 54 9.85 10.23 -17.32
N ASP A 55 10.46 11.18 -18.05
CA ASP A 55 11.54 10.98 -19.02
C ASP A 55 12.75 11.85 -18.63
N GLY A 56 13.38 11.47 -17.53
CA GLY A 56 14.35 12.31 -16.84
C GLY A 56 13.74 13.14 -15.71
N LEU A 57 14.62 13.78 -14.95
CA LEU A 57 14.28 14.73 -13.90
C LEU A 57 14.08 16.13 -14.48
N ASP A 58 13.41 17.01 -13.73
CA ASP A 58 13.06 18.37 -14.19
C ASP A 58 14.29 19.23 -14.56
N ASP A 59 15.44 18.97 -13.93
CA ASP A 59 16.70 19.70 -14.13
C ASP A 59 17.60 19.06 -15.20
N ASP A 60 17.16 17.99 -15.87
CA ASP A 60 17.96 17.30 -16.89
C ASP A 60 18.04 18.10 -18.20
N GLU A 61 19.24 18.11 -18.80
CA GLU A 61 19.43 18.62 -20.16
C GLU A 61 18.88 17.63 -21.20
N ALA A 62 18.40 18.13 -22.34
CA ALA A 62 17.63 17.34 -23.32
C ALA A 62 18.33 16.06 -23.82
N ASP A 63 19.68 16.06 -23.86
CA ASP A 63 20.49 14.94 -24.35
C ASP A 63 21.11 14.08 -23.22
N GLU A 64 20.92 14.45 -21.95
CA GLU A 64 21.54 13.80 -20.77
C GLU A 64 20.51 13.46 -19.68
N LYS A 65 19.40 12.85 -20.08
CA LYS A 65 18.31 12.49 -19.16
C LYS A 65 18.67 11.27 -18.29
N VAL A 66 18.40 11.40 -16.99
CA VAL A 66 18.44 10.31 -16.02
C VAL A 66 17.39 9.27 -16.39
N LYS A 67 17.78 8.00 -16.45
CA LYS A 67 16.81 6.93 -16.68
C LYS A 67 15.97 6.69 -15.43
N LEU A 68 14.67 6.63 -15.63
CA LEU A 68 13.70 6.39 -14.57
C LEU A 68 13.03 5.03 -14.78
N TYR A 69 12.81 4.34 -13.68
CA TYR A 69 12.37 2.95 -13.68
C TYR A 69 11.05 2.81 -12.95
N ALA A 70 10.32 1.75 -13.31
CA ALA A 70 9.09 1.33 -12.68
C ALA A 70 9.08 -0.20 -12.55
N ILE A 71 8.02 -0.75 -11.96
CA ILE A 71 7.83 -2.20 -11.85
C ILE A 71 6.65 -2.59 -12.73
N SER A 72 6.80 -3.60 -13.58
CA SER A 72 5.72 -4.23 -14.33
C SER A 72 5.50 -5.66 -13.86
N SER A 73 4.25 -6.13 -13.91
CA SER A 73 3.89 -7.51 -13.57
C SER A 73 2.77 -8.02 -14.46
N ASN A 74 2.57 -9.33 -14.50
CA ASN A 74 1.39 -9.91 -15.13
C ASN A 74 0.19 -9.74 -14.20
N PHE A 75 -0.94 -9.31 -14.74
CA PHE A 75 -2.13 -9.02 -13.93
C PHE A 75 -2.70 -10.28 -13.27
N GLU A 76 -2.86 -11.34 -14.08
CA GLU A 76 -3.59 -12.54 -13.68
C GLU A 76 -3.07 -13.25 -12.43
N PRO A 77 -1.76 -13.57 -12.31
CA PRO A 77 -1.28 -14.31 -11.16
C PRO A 77 -1.35 -13.46 -9.88
N GLY A 78 -1.09 -12.15 -9.99
CA GLY A 78 -1.25 -11.20 -8.89
C GLY A 78 -2.69 -11.08 -8.39
N PHE A 79 -3.64 -11.00 -9.32
CA PHE A 79 -5.05 -10.91 -8.98
C PHE A 79 -5.60 -12.19 -8.36
N ALA A 80 -5.14 -13.36 -8.81
CA ALA A 80 -5.44 -14.63 -8.16
C ALA A 80 -4.97 -14.66 -6.69
N ARG A 81 -3.79 -14.10 -6.41
CA ARG A 81 -3.28 -13.93 -5.05
C ARG A 81 -4.12 -12.97 -4.21
N VAL A 82 -4.56 -11.84 -4.79
CA VAL A 82 -5.49 -10.91 -4.12
C VAL A 82 -6.82 -11.59 -3.78
N LYS A 83 -7.40 -12.39 -4.70
CA LYS A 83 -8.63 -13.16 -4.44
C LYS A 83 -8.47 -14.08 -3.22
N ARG A 84 -7.40 -14.87 -3.17
CA ARG A 84 -7.10 -15.76 -2.04
C ARG A 84 -6.87 -14.99 -0.73
N PHE A 85 -6.16 -13.86 -0.79
CA PHE A 85 -5.96 -13.01 0.38
C PHE A 85 -7.30 -12.49 0.93
N ILE A 86 -8.17 -12.02 0.05
CA ILE A 86 -9.51 -11.51 0.42
C ILE A 86 -10.36 -12.60 1.07
N GLU A 87 -10.31 -13.85 0.62
CA GLU A 87 -11.01 -14.97 1.27
C GLU A 87 -10.58 -15.16 2.72
N MET A 88 -9.28 -15.06 3.00
CA MET A 88 -8.75 -15.15 4.36
C MET A 88 -9.21 -13.97 5.22
N VAL A 89 -9.14 -12.74 4.70
CA VAL A 89 -9.57 -11.55 5.46
C VAL A 89 -11.08 -11.58 5.73
N ARG A 90 -11.89 -12.07 4.78
CA ARG A 90 -13.33 -12.30 5.01
C ARG A 90 -13.57 -13.31 6.12
N PHE A 91 -12.82 -14.42 6.14
CA PHE A 91 -12.90 -15.38 7.23
C PHE A 91 -12.55 -14.75 8.57
N LEU A 92 -11.56 -13.86 8.63
CA LEU A 92 -11.24 -13.13 9.85
C LEU A 92 -12.36 -12.19 10.30
N ALA A 93 -13.01 -11.50 9.37
CA ALA A 93 -14.11 -10.59 9.66
C ALA A 93 -15.35 -11.31 10.21
N THR A 94 -15.67 -12.52 9.70
CA THR A 94 -16.82 -13.31 10.20
C THR A 94 -16.59 -13.92 11.58
N GLN A 95 -15.32 -14.12 11.97
CA GLN A 95 -14.92 -14.63 13.29
C GLN A 95 -14.83 -13.52 14.35
N ALA A 96 -14.88 -12.25 13.96
CA ALA A 96 -14.79 -11.15 14.91
C ALA A 96 -16.08 -11.07 15.75
N PRO A 97 -16.00 -10.92 17.08
CA PRO A 97 -17.18 -10.83 17.92
C PRO A 97 -18.05 -9.65 17.47
N THR A 98 -19.33 -9.93 17.22
CA THR A 98 -20.31 -8.90 16.86
C THR A 98 -20.41 -7.90 18.00
N PRO A 99 -20.36 -6.58 17.74
CA PRO A 99 -20.56 -5.60 18.79
C PRO A 99 -21.95 -5.83 19.42
N SER A 100 -21.97 -6.24 20.69
CA SER A 100 -23.18 -6.33 21.49
C SER A 100 -23.82 -4.94 21.55
N PRO A 101 -25.15 -4.79 21.40
CA PRO A 101 -25.79 -3.48 21.45
C PRO A 101 -25.46 -2.82 22.79
N ALA A 102 -24.76 -1.69 22.72
CA ALA A 102 -24.24 -0.99 23.88
C ALA A 102 -25.37 -0.66 24.87
N ALA A 103 -25.17 -1.04 26.14
CA ALA A 103 -25.91 -0.46 27.24
C ALA A 103 -25.73 1.07 27.23
N PRO A 104 -26.74 1.86 27.64
CA PRO A 104 -26.70 3.31 27.54
C PRO A 104 -25.48 3.90 28.26
N PRO A 105 -24.87 4.97 27.71
CA PRO A 105 -23.60 5.50 28.21
C PRO A 105 -23.76 6.04 29.63
N THR A 106 -23.03 5.47 30.57
CA THR A 106 -22.69 6.13 31.82
C THR A 106 -21.73 7.29 31.54
N ALA A 107 -21.98 8.43 32.19
CA ALA A 107 -21.32 9.71 31.96
C ALA A 107 -19.78 9.61 31.96
N PRO A 108 -19.08 10.40 31.11
CA PRO A 108 -17.63 10.33 31.01
C PRO A 108 -16.97 10.89 32.27
N ALA A 109 -16.14 10.05 32.92
CA ALA A 109 -15.15 10.51 33.87
C ALA A 109 -14.06 11.31 33.13
N ALA A 110 -13.67 12.46 33.68
CA ALA A 110 -12.74 13.40 33.08
C ALA A 110 -11.38 12.75 32.72
N ALA A 111 -10.95 12.94 31.48
CA ALA A 111 -9.62 12.53 31.02
C ALA A 111 -8.53 13.40 31.67
N PRO A 112 -7.41 12.82 32.14
CA PRO A 112 -6.24 13.61 32.51
C PRO A 112 -5.60 14.21 31.26
N LYS A 113 -5.25 15.50 31.33
CA LYS A 113 -4.59 16.23 30.26
C LYS A 113 -3.20 15.63 29.99
N ALA A 114 -2.96 15.21 28.75
CA ALA A 114 -1.64 14.85 28.29
C ALA A 114 -0.75 16.09 28.23
N THR A 115 0.37 16.06 28.94
CA THR A 115 1.43 17.06 28.87
C THR A 115 2.14 16.97 27.51
N SER A 116 2.19 18.12 26.83
CA SER A 116 2.82 18.29 25.52
C SER A 116 4.34 18.16 25.58
N PHE A 117 4.92 17.61 24.50
CA PHE A 117 6.34 17.36 24.26
C PHE A 117 7.23 18.63 24.31
N ILE A 118 6.63 19.83 24.43
CA ILE A 118 7.34 21.11 24.56
C ILE A 118 7.88 21.34 25.99
N ASP A 119 7.34 20.66 27.01
CA ASP A 119 7.88 20.75 28.38
C ASP A 119 9.09 19.82 28.62
N GLN A 120 9.34 18.85 27.72
CA GLN A 120 10.49 17.93 27.80
C GLN A 120 11.79 18.50 27.22
N LEU A 121 11.72 19.57 26.40
CA LEU A 121 12.88 20.19 25.76
C LEU A 121 13.50 21.37 26.54
N LYS A 122 12.99 21.69 27.73
CA LYS A 122 13.62 22.68 28.64
C LYS A 122 14.57 22.08 29.69
N GLY A 123 14.76 20.76 29.69
CA GLY A 123 15.61 20.07 30.67
C GLY A 123 17.11 20.00 30.34
N TRP A 124 17.56 20.52 29.19
CA TRP A 124 18.94 20.30 28.70
C TRP A 124 19.99 21.33 29.10
N PHE A 125 19.71 22.22 30.05
CA PHE A 125 20.73 23.09 30.63
C PHE A 125 20.56 23.24 32.15
N SER A 126 21.02 22.26 32.93
CA SER A 126 21.67 22.46 34.25
C SER A 126 22.11 21.13 34.89
N PRO A 127 23.19 21.13 35.69
CA PRO A 127 23.88 19.90 36.13
C PRO A 127 23.24 19.18 37.33
N SER A 128 23.60 17.90 37.41
CA SER A 128 23.12 16.81 38.26
C SER A 128 23.17 17.04 39.79
N ALA A 129 22.13 16.57 40.48
CA ALA A 129 22.17 16.13 41.87
C ALA A 129 21.29 14.87 42.04
N ALA A 130 21.81 13.88 42.76
CA ALA A 130 21.35 12.49 42.83
C ALA A 130 20.13 12.26 43.75
N SER A 131 19.24 11.31 43.39
CA SER A 131 18.88 10.13 44.21
C SER A 131 17.62 9.37 43.78
N LYS A 132 17.75 8.03 43.76
CA LYS A 132 16.81 6.94 44.13
C LYS A 132 15.31 7.04 43.79
N ALA A 133 14.87 6.18 42.87
CA ALA A 133 13.89 5.08 43.08
C ALA A 133 13.74 4.27 41.76
N PRO A 134 13.53 2.94 41.79
CA PRO A 134 13.25 2.19 40.57
C PRO A 134 11.83 2.51 40.07
N PRO A 135 11.62 2.80 38.77
CA PRO A 135 10.27 2.94 38.25
C PRO A 135 9.59 1.57 38.21
N ALA A 136 8.35 1.54 38.72
CA ALA A 136 7.46 0.40 38.64
C ALA A 136 7.25 -0.04 37.18
N ALA A 137 7.18 -1.36 36.99
CA ALA A 137 6.89 -1.97 35.70
C ALA A 137 5.60 -1.40 35.11
N VAL A 138 5.72 -0.79 33.93
CA VAL A 138 4.58 -0.35 33.12
C VAL A 138 3.88 -1.61 32.64
N ALA A 139 2.68 -1.86 33.14
CA ALA A 139 1.81 -2.91 32.62
C ALA A 139 1.50 -2.60 31.14
N PRO A 140 1.48 -3.61 30.25
CA PRO A 140 1.11 -3.39 28.86
C PRO A 140 -0.31 -2.83 28.79
N ALA A 141 -0.50 -1.83 27.91
CA ALA A 141 -1.80 -1.27 27.60
C ALA A 141 -2.76 -2.39 27.23
N ALA A 142 -3.92 -2.42 27.89
CA ALA A 142 -4.97 -3.38 27.62
C ALA A 142 -5.37 -3.28 26.14
N THR A 143 -5.18 -4.39 25.42
CA THR A 143 -5.77 -4.61 24.10
C THR A 143 -7.28 -4.47 24.23
N THR A 144 -7.81 -3.40 23.64
CA THR A 144 -9.26 -3.24 23.53
C THR A 144 -9.76 -4.37 22.63
N PRO A 145 -10.80 -5.14 23.00
CA PRO A 145 -11.29 -6.22 22.17
C PRO A 145 -11.77 -5.65 20.84
N ALA A 146 -11.32 -6.25 19.73
CA ALA A 146 -11.71 -5.89 18.39
C ALA A 146 -13.24 -5.93 18.26
N THR A 147 -13.86 -4.76 18.15
CA THR A 147 -15.22 -4.63 17.65
C THR A 147 -15.22 -5.17 16.22
N GLY A 148 -16.14 -6.09 15.90
CA GLY A 148 -16.25 -6.65 14.55
C GLY A 148 -16.28 -5.56 13.48
N SER A 149 -15.52 -5.79 12.40
CA SER A 149 -15.43 -4.87 11.27
C SER A 149 -16.73 -4.88 10.47
N THR A 150 -17.26 -3.68 10.21
CA THR A 150 -18.54 -3.50 9.49
C THR A 150 -18.35 -3.07 8.05
N GLN A 151 -17.23 -2.40 7.73
CA GLN A 151 -16.96 -1.84 6.41
C GLN A 151 -16.00 -2.70 5.59
N LEU A 152 -15.02 -3.33 6.23
CA LEU A 152 -13.98 -4.10 5.53
C LEU A 152 -14.56 -5.13 4.55
N PRO A 153 -15.57 -5.97 4.88
CA PRO A 153 -16.11 -6.94 3.92
C PRO A 153 -16.59 -6.29 2.61
N LYS A 154 -17.26 -5.13 2.72
CA LYS A 154 -17.71 -4.34 1.58
C LYS A 154 -16.53 -3.80 0.77
N TRP A 155 -15.50 -3.26 1.42
CA TRP A 155 -14.31 -2.78 0.70
C TRP A 155 -13.58 -3.91 -0.04
N LEU A 156 -13.57 -5.12 0.50
CA LEU A 156 -13.00 -6.29 -0.18
C LEU A 156 -13.86 -6.70 -1.40
N ASP A 157 -15.20 -6.64 -1.31
CA ASP A 157 -16.08 -6.84 -2.47
C ASP A 157 -15.85 -5.77 -3.56
N ASP A 158 -15.81 -4.50 -3.15
CA ASP A 158 -15.58 -3.36 -4.06
C ASP A 158 -14.20 -3.49 -4.73
N THR A 159 -13.17 -3.96 -4.01
CA THR A 159 -11.83 -4.25 -4.55
C THR A 159 -11.87 -5.27 -5.68
N LEU A 160 -12.54 -6.41 -5.46
CA LEU A 160 -12.63 -7.46 -6.49
C LEU A 160 -13.39 -6.97 -7.73
N ALA A 161 -14.51 -6.29 -7.53
CA ALA A 161 -15.31 -5.76 -8.63
C ALA A 161 -14.54 -4.70 -9.44
N PHE A 162 -13.82 -3.82 -8.76
CA PHE A 162 -13.02 -2.79 -9.41
C PHE A 162 -11.89 -3.39 -10.24
N LEU A 163 -11.08 -4.28 -9.65
CA LEU A 163 -9.95 -4.92 -10.33
C LEU A 163 -10.41 -5.76 -11.53
N GLU A 164 -11.53 -6.47 -11.42
CA GLU A 164 -12.08 -7.23 -12.56
C GLU A 164 -12.50 -6.30 -13.72
N THR A 165 -13.04 -5.12 -13.40
CA THR A 165 -13.48 -4.14 -14.41
C THR A 165 -12.31 -3.43 -15.10
N HIS A 166 -11.19 -3.24 -14.40
CA HIS A 166 -10.00 -2.53 -14.89
C HIS A 166 -8.84 -3.49 -15.23
N ARG A 167 -9.14 -4.78 -15.43
CA ARG A 167 -8.14 -5.79 -15.80
C ARG A 167 -7.57 -5.50 -17.19
N ASP A 168 -6.26 -5.68 -17.31
CA ASP A 168 -5.54 -5.76 -18.58
C ASP A 168 -4.46 -6.86 -18.49
N GLU A 169 -3.62 -7.03 -19.51
CA GLU A 169 -2.57 -8.06 -19.53
C GLU A 169 -1.50 -7.81 -18.44
N HIS A 170 -1.09 -6.56 -18.29
CA HIS A 170 -0.03 -6.15 -17.37
C HIS A 170 -0.49 -5.11 -16.35
N LEU A 171 0.33 -4.98 -15.32
CA LEU A 171 0.28 -3.90 -14.34
C LEU A 171 1.57 -3.08 -14.42
N LEU A 172 1.47 -1.83 -14.01
CA LEU A 172 2.60 -0.90 -13.84
C LEU A 172 2.47 -0.23 -12.48
N LEU A 173 3.51 -0.35 -11.65
CA LEU A 173 3.67 0.35 -10.38
C LEU A 173 4.78 1.39 -10.55
N GLU A 174 4.40 2.64 -10.38
CA GLU A 174 5.28 3.81 -10.44
C GLU A 174 5.57 4.33 -9.03
N THR A 175 6.85 4.45 -8.70
CA THR A 175 7.33 4.95 -7.41
C THR A 175 8.19 6.21 -7.53
N VAL A 176 8.36 6.74 -8.75
CA VAL A 176 9.34 7.81 -9.02
C VAL A 176 9.20 9.03 -8.13
N GLU A 177 7.97 9.44 -7.80
CA GLU A 177 7.75 10.61 -6.95
C GLU A 177 8.07 10.34 -5.48
N LEU A 178 8.08 9.08 -5.04
CA LEU A 178 8.58 8.69 -3.73
C LEU A 178 10.11 8.65 -3.73
N ASP A 179 10.70 8.06 -4.78
CA ASP A 179 12.13 7.82 -4.88
C ASP A 179 12.90 9.16 -5.02
N THR A 180 12.37 10.09 -5.81
CA THR A 180 12.93 11.43 -6.01
C THR A 180 12.83 12.35 -4.80
N MET A 181 12.13 11.94 -3.73
CA MET A 181 12.19 12.67 -2.46
C MET A 181 13.54 12.51 -1.75
N SER A 182 14.26 11.42 -2.04
CA SER A 182 15.49 11.04 -1.34
C SER A 182 16.70 10.99 -2.26
N GLU A 183 16.49 10.66 -3.54
CA GLU A 183 17.55 10.40 -4.50
C GLU A 183 17.38 11.22 -5.78
N SER A 184 18.47 11.49 -6.50
CA SER A 184 18.45 12.25 -7.77
C SER A 184 19.37 11.67 -8.84
N GLU A 185 20.06 10.57 -8.55
CA GLU A 185 20.98 9.91 -9.48
C GLU A 185 20.40 8.58 -9.96
N GLU A 186 20.69 8.18 -11.20
CA GLU A 186 20.12 6.98 -11.83
C GLU A 186 20.28 5.72 -10.98
N ALA A 187 21.49 5.46 -10.48
CA ALA A 187 21.79 4.22 -9.75
C ALA A 187 21.06 4.13 -8.39
N PRO A 188 21.09 5.17 -7.53
CA PRO A 188 20.26 5.21 -6.32
C PRO A 188 18.76 5.13 -6.59
N LEU A 189 18.24 5.86 -7.58
CA LEU A 189 16.82 5.80 -7.97
C LEU A 189 16.41 4.38 -8.39
N ARG A 190 17.23 3.74 -9.24
CA ARG A 190 17.03 2.34 -9.62
C ARG A 190 17.04 1.40 -8.42
N ALA A 191 17.94 1.61 -7.45
CA ALA A 191 18.02 0.79 -6.25
C ALA A 191 16.75 0.91 -5.38
N CYS A 192 16.11 2.08 -5.33
CA CYS A 192 14.81 2.25 -4.67
C CYS A 192 13.73 1.37 -5.32
N VAL A 193 13.63 1.39 -6.65
CA VAL A 193 12.68 0.57 -7.41
C VAL A 193 12.97 -0.92 -7.25
N GLU A 194 14.24 -1.33 -7.29
CA GLU A 194 14.65 -2.72 -7.06
C GLU A 194 14.31 -3.20 -5.64
N GLN A 195 14.39 -2.31 -4.64
CA GLN A 195 13.96 -2.62 -3.28
C GLN A 195 12.45 -2.83 -3.19
N GLU A 196 11.66 -2.01 -3.88
CA GLU A 196 10.20 -2.18 -3.92
C GLU A 196 9.79 -3.43 -4.73
N LEU A 197 10.52 -3.75 -5.79
CA LEU A 197 10.37 -5.00 -6.54
C LEU A 197 10.59 -6.21 -5.63
N ALA A 198 11.63 -6.19 -4.79
CA ALA A 198 11.86 -7.24 -3.80
C ALA A 198 10.71 -7.35 -2.78
N ARG A 199 10.10 -6.23 -2.37
CA ARG A 199 8.90 -6.23 -1.52
C ARG A 199 7.68 -6.84 -2.21
N CYS A 200 7.50 -6.61 -3.52
CA CYS A 200 6.45 -7.28 -4.31
C CYS A 200 6.66 -8.80 -4.35
N GLN A 201 7.90 -9.25 -4.60
CA GLN A 201 8.24 -10.67 -4.59
C GLN A 201 8.00 -11.29 -3.21
N GLN A 202 8.40 -10.60 -2.14
CA GLN A 202 8.22 -11.05 -0.77
C GLN A 202 6.73 -11.18 -0.41
N ALA A 203 5.88 -10.24 -0.82
CA ALA A 203 4.44 -10.32 -0.60
C ALA A 203 3.81 -11.56 -1.25
N GLY A 204 4.21 -11.89 -2.49
CA GLY A 204 3.79 -13.12 -3.16
C GLY A 204 4.27 -14.37 -2.43
N ALA A 205 5.56 -14.42 -2.07
CA ALA A 205 6.14 -15.55 -1.33
C ALA A 205 5.49 -15.74 0.05
N ALA A 206 5.12 -14.65 0.73
CA ALA A 206 4.43 -14.68 2.01
C ALA A 206 3.07 -15.34 1.88
N LEU A 207 2.30 -14.99 0.85
CA LEU A 207 1.00 -15.61 0.57
C LEU A 207 1.14 -17.08 0.19
N ASP A 208 2.13 -17.41 -0.64
CA ASP A 208 2.38 -18.78 -1.11
C ASP A 208 2.83 -19.70 0.04
N ALA A 209 3.44 -19.15 1.10
CA ALA A 209 3.83 -19.88 2.31
C ALA A 209 2.65 -20.21 3.25
N LEU A 210 1.49 -19.58 3.08
CA LEU A 210 0.30 -19.86 3.90
C LEU A 210 -0.33 -21.21 3.52
N SER A 211 -0.99 -21.82 4.52
CA SER A 211 -1.77 -23.05 4.33
C SER A 211 -2.80 -22.93 3.21
N GLN A 212 -3.10 -24.03 2.52
CA GLN A 212 -4.21 -24.09 1.56
C GLN A 212 -5.58 -24.14 2.24
N ASP A 213 -5.63 -24.50 3.52
CA ASP A 213 -6.84 -24.40 4.34
C ASP A 213 -7.08 -22.94 4.75
N ILE A 214 -8.19 -22.34 4.31
CA ILE A 214 -8.50 -20.93 4.53
C ILE A 214 -8.55 -20.57 6.03
N ALA A 215 -9.09 -21.46 6.87
CA ALA A 215 -9.18 -21.18 8.30
C ALA A 215 -7.80 -21.12 8.96
N ALA A 216 -6.94 -22.11 8.71
CA ALA A 216 -5.57 -22.12 9.20
C ALA A 216 -4.73 -20.96 8.63
N ALA A 217 -4.88 -20.68 7.33
CA ALA A 217 -4.19 -19.59 6.66
C ALA A 217 -4.57 -18.22 7.22
N ALA A 218 -5.87 -17.99 7.46
CA ALA A 218 -6.36 -16.78 8.07
C ALA A 218 -5.81 -16.58 9.49
N GLN A 219 -5.76 -17.62 10.33
CA GLN A 219 -5.20 -17.50 11.68
C GLN A 219 -3.71 -17.14 11.63
N LEU A 220 -2.93 -17.79 10.76
CA LEU A 220 -1.52 -17.46 10.57
C LEU A 220 -1.32 -16.04 10.03
N LEU A 221 -2.17 -15.59 9.10
CA LEU A 221 -2.18 -14.22 8.60
C LEU A 221 -2.44 -13.20 9.73
N ARG A 222 -3.42 -13.46 10.59
CA ARG A 222 -3.73 -12.63 11.76
C ARG A 222 -2.53 -12.56 12.72
N GLU A 223 -1.91 -13.70 13.00
CA GLU A 223 -0.73 -13.77 13.87
C GLU A 223 0.46 -13.01 13.28
N ALA A 224 0.72 -13.19 11.98
CA ALA A 224 1.79 -12.51 11.27
C ALA A 224 1.57 -10.99 11.16
N GLY A 225 0.31 -10.55 11.08
CA GLY A 225 -0.07 -9.14 11.19
C GLY A 225 0.26 -8.53 12.54
N ALA A 226 0.04 -9.27 13.63
CA ALA A 226 0.23 -8.78 14.99
C ALA A 226 1.68 -8.90 15.49
N THR A 227 2.41 -9.94 15.08
CA THR A 227 3.76 -10.27 15.57
C THR A 227 4.70 -10.48 14.40
N LYS A 228 5.87 -9.83 14.43
CA LYS A 228 6.86 -9.94 13.37
C LYS A 228 7.39 -11.37 13.29
N GLN A 229 7.07 -12.04 12.20
CA GLN A 229 7.52 -13.41 11.91
C GLN A 229 8.90 -13.41 11.22
N ALA A 230 9.43 -14.60 10.95
CA ALA A 230 10.54 -14.75 10.03
C ALA A 230 10.07 -14.64 8.57
N ALA A 231 11.01 -14.35 7.66
CA ALA A 231 10.72 -14.35 6.23
C ALA A 231 10.22 -15.72 5.74
N PRO A 232 9.21 -15.76 4.84
CA PRO A 232 8.60 -14.61 4.15
C PRO A 232 7.40 -13.97 4.87
N LEU A 233 6.95 -14.52 6.01
CA LEU A 233 5.71 -14.09 6.69
C LEU A 233 5.82 -12.72 7.35
N ASP A 234 7.03 -12.18 7.50
CA ASP A 234 7.27 -10.81 7.98
C ASP A 234 6.66 -9.74 7.05
N ALA A 235 6.36 -10.08 5.79
CA ALA A 235 5.65 -9.18 4.87
C ALA A 235 4.24 -8.79 5.34
N PHE A 236 3.62 -9.57 6.22
CA PHE A 236 2.30 -9.25 6.78
C PHE A 236 2.39 -8.38 8.03
N PHE A 237 3.58 -8.18 8.61
CA PHE A 237 3.72 -7.50 9.89
C PHE A 237 3.17 -6.08 9.87
N GLY A 238 2.35 -5.75 10.87
CA GLY A 238 1.74 -4.44 11.03
C GLY A 238 0.46 -4.23 10.23
N LEU A 239 0.08 -5.17 9.36
CA LEU A 239 -1.21 -5.11 8.66
C LEU A 239 -2.37 -5.29 9.65
N ARG A 240 -3.43 -4.52 9.42
CA ARG A 240 -4.68 -4.63 10.16
C ARG A 240 -5.77 -5.24 9.30
N PHE A 241 -6.63 -6.02 9.93
CA PHE A 241 -7.76 -6.70 9.28
C PHE A 241 -9.09 -6.24 9.90
N ASP A 242 -9.21 -4.93 10.11
CA ASP A 242 -10.38 -4.25 10.65
C ASP A 242 -10.69 -2.95 9.87
N ASP A 243 -11.68 -2.19 10.33
CA ASP A 243 -12.13 -0.95 9.66
C ASP A 243 -11.06 0.17 9.68
N ASP A 244 -9.96 0.02 10.41
CA ASP A 244 -8.84 0.96 10.44
C ASP A 244 -7.71 0.58 9.47
N CYS A 245 -7.88 -0.43 8.62
CA CYS A 245 -6.80 -0.98 7.79
C CYS A 245 -6.07 0.02 6.89
N ASP A 246 -6.66 1.18 6.61
CA ASP A 246 -6.13 2.24 5.76
C ASP A 246 -6.10 3.63 6.44
N SER A 247 -6.23 3.67 7.77
CA SER A 247 -6.27 4.91 8.57
C SER A 247 -4.89 5.59 8.74
N THR A 248 -4.16 5.81 7.63
CA THR A 248 -2.82 6.42 7.62
C THR A 248 -2.84 7.92 7.94
N ARG A 249 -3.88 8.64 7.49
CA ARG A 249 -4.03 10.09 7.75
C ARG A 249 -4.18 10.43 9.23
N SER A 250 -4.89 9.58 9.99
CA SER A 250 -5.03 9.71 11.44
C SER A 250 -3.85 9.10 12.20
N ARG A 251 -2.88 8.49 11.49
CA ARG A 251 -1.76 7.69 12.04
C ARG A 251 -2.21 6.52 12.91
N ALA A 252 -3.45 6.07 12.77
CA ALA A 252 -3.92 4.86 13.44
C ALA A 252 -3.31 3.60 12.80
N THR A 253 -2.84 3.71 11.55
CA THR A 253 -2.22 2.63 10.79
C THR A 253 -0.93 3.11 10.14
N GLU A 254 0.14 2.35 10.35
CA GLU A 254 1.45 2.58 9.73
C GLU A 254 1.58 1.83 8.39
N TYR A 255 1.01 0.62 8.31
CA TYR A 255 1.10 -0.26 7.15
C TYR A 255 -0.28 -0.45 6.50
N PRO A 256 -0.65 0.36 5.48
CA PRO A 256 -1.96 0.30 4.85
C PRO A 256 -2.16 -0.99 4.03
N LEU A 257 -3.39 -1.49 4.01
CA LEU A 257 -3.79 -2.53 3.06
C LEU A 257 -3.87 -1.98 1.63
N GLY A 258 -4.41 -0.78 1.45
CA GLY A 258 -4.59 -0.14 0.14
C GLY A 258 -5.87 -0.58 -0.57
N LEU A 259 -7.03 -0.37 0.06
CA LEU A 259 -8.35 -0.70 -0.47
C LEU A 259 -9.06 0.51 -1.12
N GLN A 260 -8.32 1.57 -1.42
CA GLN A 260 -8.82 2.73 -2.16
C GLN A 260 -8.47 2.54 -3.63
N TRP A 261 -9.46 2.66 -4.50
CA TRP A 261 -9.34 2.42 -5.94
C TRP A 261 -10.00 3.54 -6.72
N HIS A 262 -9.37 3.96 -7.81
CA HIS A 262 -9.92 4.97 -8.71
C HIS A 262 -9.28 4.87 -10.10
N ASP A 263 -10.05 5.18 -11.12
CA ASP A 263 -9.68 5.06 -12.54
C ASP A 263 -8.96 6.29 -13.11
N VAL A 264 -8.67 7.27 -12.26
CA VAL A 264 -8.04 8.52 -12.66
C VAL A 264 -6.59 8.28 -13.11
N LEU A 265 -6.28 8.76 -14.31
CA LEU A 265 -4.93 8.82 -14.86
C LEU A 265 -4.26 10.14 -14.47
N TYR A 266 -3.26 10.06 -13.58
CA TYR A 266 -2.66 11.24 -12.92
C TYR A 266 -1.44 11.85 -13.61
N PHE A 267 -1.10 11.42 -14.83
CA PHE A 267 0.01 12.00 -15.59
C PHE A 267 -0.37 12.37 -17.03
N GLY A 268 0.43 13.26 -17.62
CA GLY A 268 0.33 13.64 -19.01
C GLY A 268 0.84 12.52 -19.90
N LEU A 269 -0.01 11.53 -20.19
CA LEU A 269 0.20 10.64 -21.33
C LEU A 269 0.50 11.54 -22.55
N PHE A 270 1.64 11.31 -23.21
CA PHE A 270 2.01 12.04 -24.43
C PHE A 270 0.90 12.00 -25.50
N ASN A 271 0.04 10.98 -25.42
CA ASN A 271 -1.14 10.74 -26.25
C ASN A 271 -2.48 10.83 -25.49
N ARG A 272 -2.57 11.54 -24.35
CA ARG A 272 -3.80 11.65 -23.53
C ARG A 272 -5.03 12.01 -24.36
N ALA A 273 -4.88 12.92 -25.32
CA ALA A 273 -5.97 13.34 -26.20
C ALA A 273 -6.49 12.19 -27.09
N GLU A 274 -5.60 11.33 -27.59
CA GLU A 274 -5.93 10.15 -28.40
C GLU A 274 -6.59 9.06 -27.54
N PHE A 275 -6.08 8.86 -26.32
CA PHE A 275 -6.65 7.93 -25.36
C PHE A 275 -8.06 8.33 -24.92
N GLU A 276 -8.26 9.59 -24.55
CA GLU A 276 -9.59 10.11 -24.21
C GLU A 276 -10.55 10.06 -25.41
N ALA A 277 -10.04 10.17 -26.66
CA ALA A 277 -10.84 10.01 -27.86
C ALA A 277 -11.25 8.55 -28.11
N ALA A 278 -10.36 7.60 -27.88
CA ALA A 278 -10.66 6.16 -27.95
C ALA A 278 -11.70 5.74 -26.90
N GLN A 279 -11.61 6.23 -25.66
CA GLN A 279 -12.61 5.96 -24.61
C GLN A 279 -13.98 6.60 -24.90
N ARG A 280 -14.03 7.72 -25.63
CA ARG A 280 -15.29 8.37 -26.05
C ARG A 280 -16.00 7.63 -27.20
N GLY A 281 -15.36 6.62 -27.81
CA GLY A 281 -15.97 5.79 -28.85
C GLY A 281 -15.83 6.34 -30.28
N ASP A 282 -14.85 7.20 -30.55
CA ASP A 282 -14.58 7.71 -31.92
C ASP A 282 -13.67 6.77 -32.74
N ALA A 283 -13.46 5.52 -32.30
CA ALA A 283 -12.84 4.47 -33.09
C ALA A 283 -13.84 3.86 -34.10
N ALA A 284 -14.39 4.68 -34.99
CA ALA A 284 -15.13 4.24 -36.17
C ALA A 284 -15.23 5.36 -37.23
N ALA A 285 -14.11 5.71 -37.88
CA ALA A 285 -14.05 6.08 -39.31
C ALA A 285 -12.66 6.61 -39.69
N ALA A 286 -11.75 5.71 -40.11
CA ALA A 286 -10.73 6.00 -41.12
C ALA A 286 -10.32 4.68 -41.80
#